data_AF-A0A535BCK4-F1
#
_entry.id   AF-A0A535BCK4-F1
#
_cell.length_a   1.000
_cell.length_b   1.000
_cell.length_c   1.000
_cell.angle_alpha   90.00
_cell.angle_beta   90.00
_cell.angle_gamma   90.00
#
_symmetry.space_group_name_H-M   'P 1'
#
loop_
_entity.id
_entity.type
_entity.pdbx_description
1 polymer ?
#
loop_
_entity_poly.entity_id
_entity_poly.type
_entity_poly.pdbx_seq_one_letter_code
_entity_poly.pdbx_strand_id
1 'polypeptide(L)'
;MKKIMERIAVLVVSFLLLAIVSVAHAQVWVDPYVRKNGTEVQGYYRSNPDGNPYNNWSYPGNGNPYTGKEATGTPNRYLDRYQNRNGLGLGEYQNQYNNIYQRHW
;
A
#
# COMPACT_ATOMS: atom_id res chain seq x y z
N MET A 1 38.05 15.39 29.77
CA MET A 1 36.68 15.94 29.98
C MET A 1 36.09 16.54 28.70
N LYS A 2 36.74 17.52 28.02
CA LYS A 2 36.23 18.07 26.73
C LYS A 2 35.86 17.02 25.66
N LYS A 3 36.77 16.07 25.37
CA LYS A 3 36.51 14.97 24.41
C LYS A 3 35.35 14.05 24.78
N ILE A 4 35.01 13.94 26.07
CA ILE A 4 33.88 13.14 26.56
C ILE A 4 32.58 13.93 26.37
N MET A 5 32.60 15.23 26.69
CA MET A 5 31.47 16.13 26.49
C MET A 5 31.07 16.26 25.01
N GLU A 6 32.05 16.31 24.10
CA GLU A 6 31.82 16.31 22.65
C GLU A 6 31.11 15.03 22.18
N ARG A 7 31.52 13.86 22.68
CA ARG A 7 30.88 12.58 22.37
C ARG A 7 29.45 12.50 22.90
N ILE A 8 29.21 13.00 24.11
CA ILE A 8 27.87 13.08 24.70
C ILE A 8 26.99 14.00 23.86
N ALA A 9 27.49 15.16 23.45
CA ALA A 9 26.76 16.07 22.57
C ALA A 9 26.38 15.42 21.24
N VAL A 10 27.31 14.68 20.61
CA VAL A 10 27.03 13.93 19.37
C VAL A 10 25.94 12.88 19.60
N LEU A 11 26.00 12.10 20.68
CA LEU A 11 24.99 11.08 20.99
C LEU A 11 23.60 11.68 21.25
N VAL A 12 23.53 12.82 21.95
CA VAL A 12 22.27 13.53 22.19
C VAL A 12 21.69 14.03 20.88
N VAL A 13 22.50 14.61 19.99
CA VAL A 13 22.05 15.06 18.66
C VAL A 13 21.59 13.86 17.82
N SER A 14 22.32 12.74 17.82
CA SER A 14 21.90 11.52 17.10
C SER A 14 20.56 10.97 17.61
N PHE A 15 20.34 10.98 18.93
CA PHE A 15 19.09 10.54 19.52
C PHE A 15 17.92 11.47 19.16
N LEU A 16 18.15 12.79 19.17
CA LEU A 16 17.15 13.77 18.74
C LEU A 16 16.80 13.64 17.25
N LEU A 17 17.76 13.28 16.39
CA LEU A 17 17.50 13.03 14.96
C LEU A 17 16.64 11.77 14.74
N LEU A 18 16.83 10.73 15.55
CA LEU A 18 16.00 9.52 15.50
C LEU A 18 14.54 9.77 15.95
N ALA A 19 14.31 10.73 16.83
CA ALA A 19 12.97 11.06 17.34
C ALA A 19 12.03 11.66 16.27
N ILE A 20 12.55 12.04 15.09
CA ILE A 20 11.78 12.65 14.00
C ILE A 20 11.32 11.60 12.97
N VAL A 21 11.64 10.32 13.16
CA VAL A 21 11.22 9.26 12.22
C VAL A 21 9.73 8.97 12.39
N SER A 22 8.90 9.55 11.52
CA SER A 22 7.47 9.24 11.41
C SER A 22 7.23 8.06 10.46
N VAL A 23 6.43 7.08 10.88
CA VAL A 23 5.97 6.00 9.99
C VAL A 23 4.77 6.49 9.19
N ALA A 24 4.95 6.64 7.87
CA ALA A 24 3.84 6.95 6.97
C ALA A 24 2.97 5.69 6.76
N HIS A 25 1.70 5.80 7.12
CA HIS A 25 0.71 4.74 6.97
C HIS A 25 -0.15 4.99 5.73
N ALA A 26 -0.12 4.08 4.76
CA ALA A 26 -0.89 4.17 3.52
C ALA A 26 -2.19 3.34 3.55
N GLN A 27 -2.74 3.08 4.75
CA GLN A 27 -4.06 2.46 4.89
C GLN A 27 -5.17 3.51 5.06
N VAL A 28 -6.38 3.16 4.65
CA VAL A 28 -7.57 3.97 4.83
C VAL A 28 -8.66 3.12 5.48
N TRP A 29 -9.34 3.69 6.47
CA TRP A 29 -10.52 3.08 7.09
C TRP A 29 -11.76 3.30 6.22
N VAL A 30 -12.57 2.26 6.08
CA VAL A 30 -13.88 2.32 5.44
C VAL A 30 -14.94 2.14 6.51
N ASP A 31 -15.84 3.12 6.60
CA ASP A 31 -16.96 3.08 7.55
C ASP A 31 -17.93 1.94 7.22
N PRO A 32 -18.61 1.37 8.23
CA PRO A 32 -19.64 0.37 8.02
C PRO A 32 -20.79 0.93 7.17
N TYR A 33 -21.40 0.10 6.34
CA TYR A 33 -22.52 0.50 5.49
C TYR A 33 -23.47 -0.66 5.20
N VAL A 34 -24.70 -0.34 4.80
CA VAL A 34 -25.72 -1.30 4.39
C VAL A 34 -25.79 -1.35 2.87
N ARG A 35 -25.66 -2.54 2.30
CA ARG A 35 -25.81 -2.76 0.85
C ARG A 35 -27.28 -2.67 0.44
N LYS A 36 -27.54 -2.42 -0.85
CA LYS A 36 -28.91 -2.33 -1.40
C LYS A 36 -29.77 -3.58 -1.13
N ASN A 37 -29.14 -4.75 -1.02
CA ASN A 37 -29.81 -6.01 -0.70
C ASN A 37 -30.01 -6.26 0.82
N GLY A 38 -29.77 -5.26 1.67
CA GLY A 38 -29.92 -5.34 3.12
C GLY A 38 -28.73 -5.96 3.87
N THR A 39 -27.65 -6.37 3.19
CA THR A 39 -26.46 -6.91 3.86
C THR A 39 -25.68 -5.81 4.55
N GLU A 40 -25.48 -5.94 5.86
CA GLU A 40 -24.59 -5.07 6.65
C GLU A 40 -23.12 -5.42 6.41
N VAL A 41 -22.30 -4.40 6.13
CA VAL A 41 -20.85 -4.52 5.97
C VAL A 41 -20.20 -3.81 7.14
N GLN A 42 -19.45 -4.56 7.94
CA GLN A 42 -18.65 -4.01 9.03
C GLN A 42 -17.51 -3.15 8.48
N GLY A 43 -17.08 -2.16 9.25
CA GLY A 43 -15.95 -1.31 8.89
C GLY A 43 -14.64 -2.08 8.78
N TYR A 44 -13.75 -1.66 7.87
CA TYR A 44 -12.51 -2.38 7.59
C TYR A 44 -11.42 -1.47 7.03
N TYR A 45 -10.16 -1.88 7.17
CA TYR A 45 -9.04 -1.21 6.53
C TYR A 45 -8.83 -1.70 5.08
N ARG A 46 -8.41 -0.77 4.21
CA ARG A 46 -7.97 -1.05 2.85
C ARG A 46 -6.71 -0.25 2.50
N SER A 47 -6.04 -0.61 1.41
CA SER A 47 -4.98 0.20 0.80
C SER A 47 -5.49 1.58 0.38
N ASN A 48 -4.63 2.58 0.46
CA ASN A 48 -4.91 3.95 0.00
C ASN A 48 -5.33 3.95 -1.49
N PRO A 49 -6.43 4.64 -1.87
CA PRO A 49 -6.82 4.78 -3.27
C PRO A 49 -5.95 5.82 -4.00
N ASP A 50 -4.71 5.45 -4.31
CA ASP A 50 -3.74 6.31 -5.01
C ASP A 50 -3.73 6.15 -6.55
N GLY A 51 -4.62 5.32 -7.09
CA GLY A 51 -4.69 5.02 -8.53
C GLY A 51 -3.66 4.00 -9.00
N ASN A 52 -2.80 3.46 -8.13
CA ASN A 52 -1.90 2.38 -8.49
C ASN A 52 -2.56 1.02 -8.17
N PRO A 53 -2.92 0.20 -9.17
CA PRO A 53 -3.54 -1.10 -8.90
C PRO A 53 -2.58 -2.09 -8.23
N TYR A 54 -1.27 -1.97 -8.48
CA TYR A 54 -0.25 -2.96 -8.15
C TYR A 54 0.14 -3.01 -6.67
N ASN A 55 -0.08 -1.93 -5.91
CA ASN A 55 0.23 -1.87 -4.47
C ASN A 55 -0.98 -2.16 -3.57
N ASN A 56 -2.15 -2.45 -4.16
CA ASN A 56 -3.33 -2.82 -3.39
C ASN A 56 -3.15 -4.20 -2.76
N TRP A 57 -3.63 -4.38 -1.53
CA TRP A 57 -3.62 -5.70 -0.86
C TRP A 57 -4.49 -6.73 -1.58
N SER A 58 -5.39 -6.30 -2.47
CA SER A 58 -6.21 -7.17 -3.31
C SER A 58 -5.55 -7.58 -4.64
N TYR A 59 -4.39 -7.00 -4.98
CA TYR A 59 -3.65 -7.39 -6.18
C TYR A 59 -3.03 -8.79 -5.98
N PRO A 60 -3.17 -9.73 -6.93
CA PRO A 60 -2.67 -11.09 -6.77
C PRO A 60 -1.19 -11.16 -6.39
N GLY A 61 -0.87 -11.90 -5.32
CA GLY A 61 0.48 -11.99 -4.76
C GLY A 61 0.76 -11.02 -3.60
N ASN A 62 -0.08 -10.00 -3.41
CA ASN A 62 0.10 -9.05 -2.30
C ASN A 62 -0.56 -9.55 -1.01
N GLY A 63 0.08 -9.25 0.13
CA GLY A 63 -0.44 -9.57 1.46
C GLY A 63 -1.23 -8.42 2.09
N ASN A 64 -2.32 -8.77 2.80
CA ASN A 64 -3.05 -7.84 3.65
C ASN A 64 -2.49 -7.88 5.10
N PRO A 65 -1.89 -6.80 5.61
CA PRO A 65 -1.25 -6.79 6.93
C PRO A 65 -2.23 -6.98 8.11
N TYR A 66 -3.52 -6.70 7.90
CA TYR A 66 -4.54 -6.85 8.95
C TYR A 66 -5.10 -8.26 9.06
N THR A 67 -4.97 -9.07 8.00
CA THR A 67 -5.55 -10.42 7.97
C THR A 67 -4.50 -11.51 7.78
N GLY A 68 -3.27 -11.15 7.39
CA GLY A 68 -2.21 -12.10 7.04
C GLY A 68 -2.48 -12.89 5.76
N LYS A 69 -3.57 -12.60 5.04
CA LYS A 69 -3.96 -13.31 3.83
C LYS A 69 -3.32 -12.70 2.60
N GLU A 70 -2.86 -13.56 1.71
CA GLU A 70 -2.41 -13.18 0.37
C GLU A 70 -3.59 -13.17 -0.61
N ALA A 71 -3.62 -12.16 -1.48
CA ALA A 71 -4.62 -12.08 -2.54
C ALA A 71 -4.36 -13.12 -3.63
N THR A 72 -5.40 -13.84 -3.99
CA THR A 72 -5.35 -14.91 -4.99
C THR A 72 -5.90 -14.44 -6.34
N GLY A 73 -5.68 -15.26 -7.38
CA GLY A 73 -6.19 -15.03 -8.72
C GLY A 73 -5.08 -14.66 -9.71
N THR A 74 -5.48 -14.17 -10.89
CA THR A 74 -4.55 -13.81 -11.95
C THR A 74 -4.41 -12.29 -12.09
N PRO A 75 -3.17 -11.76 -12.21
CA PRO A 75 -2.94 -10.33 -12.40
C PRO A 75 -3.76 -9.71 -13.52
N ASN A 76 -3.82 -10.35 -14.69
CA ASN A 76 -4.56 -9.83 -15.84
C ASN A 76 -6.05 -9.63 -15.56
N ARG A 77 -6.70 -10.61 -14.91
CA ARG A 77 -8.13 -10.52 -14.55
C ARG A 77 -8.38 -9.47 -13.47
N TYR A 78 -7.41 -9.25 -12.59
CA TYR A 78 -7.50 -8.17 -11.60
C TYR A 78 -7.43 -6.80 -12.28
N LEU A 79 -6.44 -6.59 -13.14
CA LEU A 79 -6.20 -5.33 -13.85
C LEU A 79 -7.36 -4.96 -14.78
N ASP A 80 -7.90 -5.93 -15.53
CA ASP A 80 -9.07 -5.75 -16.40
C ASP A 80 -10.28 -5.22 -15.60
N ARG A 81 -10.59 -5.83 -14.45
CA ARG A 81 -11.67 -5.36 -13.57
C ARG A 81 -11.40 -4.00 -12.94
N TYR A 82 -10.15 -3.72 -12.59
CA TYR A 82 -9.76 -2.42 -12.04
C TYR A 82 -9.98 -1.30 -13.06
N GLN A 83 -9.62 -1.53 -14.32
CA GLN A 83 -9.84 -0.59 -15.41
C GLN A 83 -11.32 -0.38 -15.72
N ASN A 84 -12.08 -1.48 -15.85
CA ASN A 84 -13.52 -1.42 -16.13
C ASN A 84 -14.28 -0.61 -15.07
N ARG A 85 -13.91 -0.75 -13.79
CA ARG A 85 -14.50 0.01 -12.69
C ARG A 85 -14.21 1.50 -12.76
N ASN A 86 -13.04 1.90 -13.26
CA ASN A 86 -12.60 3.29 -13.31
C ASN A 86 -12.91 3.98 -14.64
N GLY A 87 -13.45 3.27 -15.65
CA GLY A 87 -13.74 3.84 -16.97
C GLY A 87 -12.50 4.26 -17.76
N LEU A 88 -11.31 3.79 -17.36
CA LEU A 88 -10.03 4.11 -17.99
C LEU A 88 -9.74 3.07 -19.09
N GLY A 89 -9.72 3.50 -20.35
CA GLY A 89 -9.48 2.63 -21.51
C GLY A 89 -8.14 1.89 -21.45
N LEU A 90 -8.10 0.70 -22.08
CA LEU A 90 -7.08 -0.37 -22.04
C LEU A 90 -5.62 -0.02 -22.40
N GLY A 91 -5.22 1.25 -22.49
CA GLY A 91 -3.95 1.68 -23.10
C GLY A 91 -2.73 1.74 -22.19
N GLU A 92 -2.89 2.10 -20.90
CA GLU A 92 -1.74 2.63 -20.12
C GLU A 92 -1.10 1.61 -19.16
N TYR A 93 -1.88 0.78 -18.45
CA TYR A 93 -1.30 -0.16 -17.45
C TYR A 93 -0.67 -1.42 -18.04
N GLN A 94 -1.13 -1.89 -19.21
CA GLN A 94 -0.60 -3.10 -19.84
C GLN A 94 0.88 -2.92 -20.25
N ASN A 95 1.24 -1.70 -20.66
CA ASN A 95 2.64 -1.33 -20.93
C ASN A 95 3.51 -1.33 -19.67
N GLN A 96 2.94 -0.97 -18.50
CA GLN A 96 3.67 -1.01 -17.23
C GLN A 96 3.83 -2.44 -16.70
N TYR A 97 2.80 -3.29 -16.81
CA TYR A 97 2.89 -4.73 -16.49
C TYR A 97 4.01 -5.38 -17.33
N ASN A 98 3.96 -5.22 -18.66
CA ASN A 98 4.99 -5.77 -19.52
C ASN A 98 6.38 -5.25 -19.17
N ASN A 99 6.53 -3.97 -18.82
CA ASN A 99 7.83 -3.42 -18.40
C ASN A 99 8.33 -3.92 -17.03
N ILE A 100 7.46 -4.09 -16.03
CA ILE A 100 7.85 -4.56 -14.68
C ILE A 100 8.25 -6.04 -14.71
N TYR A 101 7.52 -6.86 -15.46
CA TYR A 101 7.79 -8.30 -15.55
C TYR A 101 8.86 -8.67 -16.60
N GLN A 102 9.16 -7.81 -17.58
CA GLN A 102 10.29 -8.01 -18.53
C GLN A 102 11.64 -7.52 -17.99
N ARG A 103 11.67 -6.70 -16.92
CA ARG A 103 12.92 -6.22 -16.30
C ARG A 103 13.56 -7.17 -15.29
N HIS A 104 12.99 -8.36 -15.13
CA HIS A 104 13.50 -9.39 -14.24
C HIS A 104 13.84 -10.67 -15.02
N TRP A 105 14.67 -10.56 -16.06
CA TRP A 105 15.57 -11.62 -16.55
C TRP A 105 16.78 -10.96 -17.21
#